data_AF-A0A6N8H7B2-F1
#
_entry.id   AF-A0A6N8H7B2-F1
#
_cell.length_a   1.000
_cell.length_b   1.000
_cell.length_c   1.000
_cell.angle_alpha   90.00
_cell.angle_beta   90.00
_cell.angle_gamma   90.00
#
_symmetry.space_group_name_H-M   'P 1'
#
loop_
_entity.id
_entity.type
_entity.pdbx_description
1 polymer ?
#
loop_
_entity_poly.entity_id
_entity_poly.type
_entity_poly.pdbx_seq_one_letter_code
_entity_poly.pdbx_strand_id
1 'polypeptide(L)'
;MKNLIYLCLAFCMATTVGFAQKLTDKDLQGSWNLVGLDVLSSQGIYFDLANDDVKFSEEVEAQAPPEAIAQAKESMAPTIAALKQMKMIVNGNEIKQTMPGDEEKGVYSIVNEDDAQKLKIIFADGTGDTANLYMKDKKLYIDLGEDGIFIYSKEQ
;
A
#
# COMPACT_ATOMS: atom_id res chain seq x y z
N MET A 1 14.93 -45.19 31.30
CA MET A 1 14.05 -44.01 31.20
C MET A 1 14.90 -42.74 31.16
N LYS A 2 15.42 -42.39 29.99
CA LYS A 2 16.16 -41.14 29.71
C LYS A 2 16.03 -40.94 28.20
N ASN A 3 15.84 -39.70 27.74
CA ASN A 3 15.98 -39.25 26.34
C ASN A 3 14.70 -39.13 25.49
N LEU A 4 13.64 -38.46 25.95
CA LEU A 4 12.54 -38.04 25.06
C LEU A 4 11.88 -36.69 25.39
N ILE A 5 12.51 -35.86 26.24
CA ILE A 5 11.93 -34.57 26.67
C ILE A 5 12.64 -33.34 26.04
N TYR A 6 13.80 -33.52 25.41
CA TYR A 6 14.57 -32.39 24.87
C TYR A 6 14.19 -31.93 23.45
N LEU A 7 13.26 -32.60 22.75
CA LEU A 7 12.92 -32.24 21.37
C LEU A 7 11.82 -31.16 21.26
N CYS A 8 10.99 -30.97 22.29
CA CYS A 8 9.91 -29.95 22.26
C CYS A 8 10.35 -28.55 22.70
N LEU A 9 11.51 -28.41 23.37
CA LEU A 9 11.98 -27.12 23.91
C LEU A 9 12.81 -26.30 22.90
N ALA A 10 13.21 -26.89 21.78
CA ALA A 10 13.93 -26.18 20.71
C ALA A 10 13.01 -25.51 19.68
N PHE A 11 11.70 -25.80 19.68
CA PHE A 11 10.76 -25.28 18.67
C PHE A 11 10.09 -23.95 19.07
N CYS A 12 10.22 -23.51 20.33
CA CYS A 12 9.57 -22.29 20.82
C CYS A 12 10.44 -21.01 20.72
N MET A 13 11.68 -21.09 20.24
CA MET A 13 12.59 -19.93 20.13
C MET A 13 12.69 -19.33 18.72
N ALA A 14 11.86 -19.79 17.78
CA ALA A 14 11.66 -19.11 16.50
C ALA A 14 10.44 -18.18 16.56
N THR A 15 10.27 -17.41 17.65
CA THR A 15 9.53 -16.15 17.55
C THR A 15 10.43 -15.21 16.77
N THR A 16 10.40 -15.33 15.44
CA THR A 16 10.90 -14.30 14.55
C THR A 16 10.15 -13.05 14.90
N VAL A 17 10.76 -12.22 15.75
CA VAL A 17 10.42 -10.82 15.91
C VAL A 17 10.56 -10.27 14.51
N GLY A 18 9.43 -10.16 13.81
CA GLY A 18 9.36 -9.53 12.51
C GLY A 18 9.65 -8.08 12.74
N PHE A 19 10.93 -7.72 12.88
CA PHE A 19 11.37 -6.37 12.60
C PHE A 19 10.89 -6.10 11.19
N ALA A 20 9.86 -5.27 11.05
CA ALA A 20 9.50 -4.74 9.75
C ALA A 20 10.80 -4.23 9.13
N GLN A 21 11.20 -4.86 8.02
CA GLN A 21 12.49 -4.58 7.40
C GLN A 21 12.51 -3.09 7.09
N LYS A 22 13.40 -2.34 7.74
CA LYS A 22 13.55 -0.91 7.46
C LYS A 22 13.90 -0.75 5.99
N LEU A 23 13.07 0.01 5.29
CA LEU A 23 13.24 0.37 3.90
C LEU A 23 14.39 1.34 3.74
N THR A 24 15.13 1.11 2.67
CA THR A 24 16.25 1.93 2.23
C THR A 24 15.89 2.59 0.91
N ASP A 25 16.65 3.63 0.53
CA ASP A 25 16.48 4.28 -0.77
C ASP A 25 16.55 3.29 -1.93
N LYS A 26 17.42 2.27 -1.82
CA LYS A 26 17.59 1.21 -2.82
C LYS A 26 16.30 0.41 -3.04
N ASP A 27 15.52 0.20 -1.98
CA ASP A 27 14.28 -0.57 -2.08
C ASP A 27 13.25 0.20 -2.93
N LEU A 28 13.20 1.53 -2.76
CA LEU A 28 12.26 2.40 -3.45
C LEU A 28 12.62 2.71 -4.92
N GLN A 29 13.89 2.62 -5.31
CA GLN A 29 14.30 2.97 -6.69
C GLN A 29 13.51 2.20 -7.75
N GLY A 30 13.08 2.87 -8.82
CA GLY A 30 12.42 2.28 -9.98
C GLY A 30 10.98 2.73 -10.16
N SER A 31 10.26 2.00 -11.01
CA SER A 31 8.87 2.26 -11.36
C SER A 31 7.90 1.41 -10.53
N TRP A 32 6.82 2.02 -10.09
CA TRP A 32 5.81 1.43 -9.22
C TRP A 32 4.43 1.73 -9.77
N ASN A 33 3.66 0.69 -10.10
CA ASN A 33 2.29 0.81 -10.57
C ASN A 33 1.32 0.58 -9.42
N LEU A 34 0.26 1.39 -9.34
CA LEU A 34 -0.79 1.16 -8.36
C LEU A 34 -1.52 -0.13 -8.69
N VAL A 35 -1.64 -1.02 -7.72
CA VAL A 35 -2.31 -2.33 -7.87
C VAL A 35 -3.46 -2.53 -6.89
N GLY A 36 -3.56 -1.68 -5.88
CA GLY A 36 -4.69 -1.66 -4.96
C GLY A 36 -4.82 -0.33 -4.24
N LEU A 37 -6.04 -0.02 -3.83
CA LEU A 37 -6.35 1.16 -3.02
C LEU A 37 -7.41 0.77 -1.98
N ASP A 38 -7.05 0.89 -0.71
CA ASP A 38 -7.99 0.76 0.41
C ASP A 38 -8.45 2.16 0.81
N VAL A 39 -9.70 2.51 0.53
CA VAL A 39 -10.23 3.84 0.86
C VAL A 39 -10.87 3.76 2.23
N LEU A 40 -10.10 4.08 3.26
CA LEU A 40 -10.55 3.94 4.66
C LEU A 40 -11.72 4.88 4.99
N SER A 41 -11.76 6.07 4.37
CA SER A 41 -12.89 7.00 4.46
C SER A 41 -14.19 6.49 3.83
N SER A 42 -14.14 5.46 2.99
CA SER A 42 -15.30 4.92 2.26
C SER A 42 -16.05 3.79 2.97
N GLN A 43 -15.71 3.52 4.25
CA GLN A 43 -16.36 2.48 5.06
C GLN A 43 -16.20 1.06 4.49
N GLY A 44 -14.98 0.73 4.05
CA GLY A 44 -14.62 -0.64 3.67
C GLY A 44 -14.77 -0.97 2.19
N ILE A 45 -14.46 -0.01 1.30
CA ILE A 45 -14.31 -0.28 -0.13
C ILE A 45 -12.82 -0.42 -0.44
N TYR A 46 -12.48 -1.54 -1.08
CA TYR A 46 -11.14 -1.84 -1.56
C TYR A 46 -11.16 -2.01 -3.08
N PHE A 47 -10.37 -1.20 -3.79
CA PHE A 47 -10.18 -1.34 -5.23
C PHE A 47 -9.04 -2.32 -5.49
N ASP A 48 -9.35 -3.48 -6.06
CA ASP A 48 -8.38 -4.49 -6.49
C ASP A 48 -8.04 -4.27 -7.97
N LEU A 49 -7.15 -3.31 -8.23
CA LEU A 49 -6.79 -2.92 -9.59
C LEU A 49 -6.08 -4.05 -10.34
N ALA A 50 -5.38 -4.95 -9.65
CA ALA A 50 -4.75 -6.09 -10.29
C ALA A 50 -5.75 -7.08 -10.89
N ASN A 51 -6.95 -7.19 -10.30
CA ASN A 51 -8.00 -8.11 -10.71
C ASN A 51 -9.21 -7.43 -11.37
N ASP A 52 -9.14 -6.12 -11.61
CA ASP A 52 -10.26 -5.32 -12.14
C ASP A 52 -11.55 -5.46 -11.31
N ASP A 53 -11.40 -5.50 -9.97
CA ASP A 53 -12.51 -5.76 -9.05
C ASP A 53 -12.60 -4.70 -7.94
N VAL A 54 -13.79 -4.60 -7.33
CA VAL A 54 -14.02 -3.86 -6.09
C VAL A 54 -14.48 -4.86 -5.02
N LYS A 55 -13.84 -4.83 -3.86
CA LYS A 55 -14.23 -5.61 -2.70
C LYS A 55 -14.88 -4.70 -1.68
N PHE A 56 -15.90 -5.21 -1.03
CA PHE A 56 -16.60 -4.51 0.04
C PHE A 56 -16.33 -5.23 1.36
N SER A 57 -16.44 -4.51 2.46
CA SER A 57 -16.36 -5.11 3.79
C SER A 57 -17.50 -6.10 3.99
N GLU A 58 -17.28 -7.09 4.87
CA GLU A 58 -18.31 -8.07 5.23
C GLU A 58 -19.59 -7.39 5.72
N GLU A 59 -19.48 -6.24 6.39
CA GLU A 59 -20.60 -5.44 6.84
C GLU A 59 -21.45 -4.93 5.66
N VAL A 60 -20.81 -4.34 4.66
CA VAL A 60 -21.51 -3.85 3.46
C VAL A 60 -22.12 -5.01 2.67
N GLU A 61 -21.38 -6.10 2.50
CA GLU A 61 -21.88 -7.30 1.80
C GLU A 61 -23.05 -7.96 2.54
N ALA A 62 -23.08 -7.92 3.88
CA ALA A 62 -24.18 -8.47 4.68
C ALA A 62 -25.45 -7.60 4.65
N GLN A 63 -25.30 -6.29 4.40
CA GLN A 63 -26.42 -5.34 4.42
C GLN A 63 -27.02 -5.06 3.04
N ALA A 64 -26.28 -5.34 1.96
CA ALA A 64 -26.72 -5.08 0.60
C ALA A 64 -27.13 -6.36 -0.15
N PRO A 65 -28.19 -6.33 -0.97
CA PRO A 65 -28.51 -7.45 -1.83
C PRO A 65 -27.41 -7.63 -2.91
N PRO A 66 -27.17 -8.88 -3.39
CA PRO A 66 -26.12 -9.15 -4.38
C PRO A 66 -26.20 -8.30 -5.66
N GLU A 67 -27.42 -7.99 -6.12
CA GLU A 67 -27.66 -7.15 -7.29
C GLU A 67 -27.18 -5.72 -7.09
N ALA A 68 -27.34 -5.15 -5.89
CA ALA A 68 -26.85 -3.81 -5.57
C ALA A 68 -25.32 -3.77 -5.50
N ILE A 69 -24.69 -4.81 -4.96
CA ILE A 69 -23.23 -4.95 -4.97
C ILE A 69 -22.71 -5.04 -6.41
N ALA A 70 -23.32 -5.88 -7.26
CA ALA A 70 -22.93 -5.99 -8.66
C ALA A 70 -23.04 -4.65 -9.41
N GLN A 71 -24.16 -3.93 -9.22
CA GLN A 71 -24.36 -2.61 -9.81
C GLN A 71 -23.33 -1.59 -9.32
N ALA A 72 -23.00 -1.62 -8.02
CA ALA A 72 -21.96 -0.76 -7.46
C ALA A 72 -20.59 -1.03 -8.11
N LYS A 73 -20.20 -2.31 -8.24
CA LYS A 73 -18.95 -2.69 -8.94
C LYS A 73 -18.91 -2.17 -10.37
N GLU A 74 -19.99 -2.35 -11.14
CA GLU A 74 -20.09 -1.84 -12.51
C GLU A 74 -19.94 -0.31 -12.56
N SER A 75 -20.60 0.41 -11.64
CA SER A 75 -20.51 1.87 -11.56
C SER A 75 -19.10 2.38 -11.25
N MET A 76 -18.28 1.57 -10.59
CA MET A 76 -16.91 1.91 -10.17
C MET A 76 -15.85 1.47 -11.19
N ALA A 77 -16.21 0.70 -12.22
CA ALA A 77 -15.28 0.26 -13.26
C ALA A 77 -14.52 1.43 -13.94
N PRO A 78 -15.13 2.59 -14.24
CA PRO A 78 -14.39 3.75 -14.77
C PRO A 78 -13.34 4.28 -13.79
N THR A 79 -13.63 4.25 -12.48
CA THR A 79 -12.69 4.65 -11.43
C THR A 79 -11.50 3.71 -11.40
N ILE A 80 -11.71 2.39 -11.47
CA ILE A 80 -10.61 1.40 -11.58
C ILE A 80 -9.72 1.71 -12.79
N ALA A 81 -10.34 1.97 -13.95
CA ALA A 81 -9.60 2.27 -15.18
C ALA A 81 -8.77 3.56 -15.08
N ALA A 82 -9.27 4.58 -14.37
CA ALA A 82 -8.51 5.79 -14.07
C ALA A 82 -7.37 5.51 -13.09
N LEU A 83 -7.63 4.84 -11.97
CA LEU A 83 -6.63 4.52 -10.94
C LEU A 83 -5.48 3.67 -11.48
N LYS A 84 -5.73 2.79 -12.45
CA LYS A 84 -4.68 2.01 -13.14
C LYS A 84 -3.64 2.86 -13.87
N GLN A 85 -3.94 4.13 -14.16
CA GLN A 85 -2.98 5.06 -14.77
C GLN A 85 -2.03 5.65 -13.71
N MET A 86 -2.30 5.43 -12.42
CA MET A 86 -1.45 5.93 -11.35
C MET A 86 -0.13 5.18 -11.30
N LYS A 87 0.97 5.94 -11.32
CA LYS A 87 2.33 5.42 -11.28
C LYS A 87 3.20 6.32 -10.41
N MET A 88 4.15 5.71 -9.73
CA MET A 88 5.22 6.40 -9.03
C MET A 88 6.56 5.96 -9.61
N ILE A 89 7.46 6.91 -9.86
CA ILE A 89 8.82 6.63 -10.33
C ILE A 89 9.78 7.30 -9.35
N VAL A 90 10.72 6.52 -8.84
CA VAL A 90 11.76 6.99 -7.92
C VAL A 90 13.12 6.80 -8.58
N ASN A 91 13.89 7.89 -8.69
CA ASN A 91 15.24 7.87 -9.25
C ASN A 91 16.17 8.81 -8.48
N GLY A 92 17.17 8.24 -7.82
CA GLY A 92 17.98 8.99 -6.87
C GLY A 92 17.11 9.45 -5.70
N ASN A 93 17.08 10.75 -5.45
CA ASN A 93 16.20 11.39 -4.46
C ASN A 93 14.94 12.03 -5.08
N GLU A 94 14.74 11.90 -6.38
CA GLU A 94 13.57 12.43 -7.07
C GLU A 94 12.43 11.41 -7.05
N ILE A 95 11.22 11.92 -6.84
CA ILE A 95 9.97 11.18 -6.98
C ILE A 95 9.10 11.89 -8.00
N LYS A 96 8.50 11.10 -8.89
CA LYS A 96 7.50 11.54 -9.85
C LYS A 96 6.25 10.70 -9.65
N GLN A 97 5.12 11.36 -9.44
CA GLN A 97 3.81 10.73 -9.33
C GLN A 97 2.99 11.14 -10.56
N THR A 98 2.43 10.15 -11.24
CA THR A 98 1.47 10.35 -12.31
C THR A 98 0.10 9.97 -11.77
N MET A 99 -0.86 10.88 -11.91
CA MET A 99 -2.26 10.68 -11.54
C MET A 99 -3.15 11.00 -12.76
N PRO A 100 -4.43 10.57 -12.78
CA PRO A 100 -5.32 10.90 -13.88
C PRO A 100 -5.45 12.41 -14.08
N GLY A 101 -4.88 12.91 -15.18
CA GLY A 101 -4.92 14.34 -15.54
C GLY A 101 -3.84 15.21 -14.88
N ASP A 102 -2.94 14.63 -14.07
CA ASP A 102 -1.91 15.40 -13.37
C ASP A 102 -0.57 14.65 -13.26
N GLU A 103 0.51 15.42 -13.09
CA GLU A 103 1.86 14.92 -12.86
C GLU A 103 2.57 15.81 -11.84
N GLU A 104 2.93 15.21 -10.71
CA GLU A 104 3.67 15.88 -9.65
C GLU A 104 5.09 15.35 -9.55
N LYS A 105 6.00 16.27 -9.20
CA LYS A 105 7.42 15.97 -8.99
C LYS A 105 7.87 16.60 -7.70
N GLY A 106 8.68 15.84 -6.97
CA GLY A 106 9.26 16.30 -5.72
C GLY A 106 10.58 15.61 -5.42
N VAL A 107 11.16 16.02 -4.31
CA VAL A 107 12.28 15.34 -3.68
C VAL A 107 11.75 14.56 -2.49
N TYR A 108 12.11 13.29 -2.37
CA TYR A 108 11.68 12.46 -1.26
C TYR A 108 12.80 12.23 -0.24
N SER A 109 12.39 11.88 0.98
CA SER A 109 13.27 11.32 2.00
C SER A 109 12.53 10.29 2.85
N ILE A 110 13.26 9.31 3.39
CA ILE A 110 12.74 8.37 4.37
C ILE A 110 13.19 8.83 5.76
N VAL A 111 12.24 9.09 6.65
CA VAL A 111 12.52 9.43 8.06
C VAL A 111 11.99 8.35 8.98
N ASN A 112 12.60 8.22 10.17
CA ASN A 112 12.07 7.36 11.23
C ASN A 112 11.43 8.26 12.28
N GLU A 113 10.14 8.09 12.52
CA GLU A 113 9.34 8.85 13.51
C GLU A 113 8.36 7.89 14.19
N ASP A 114 8.22 7.98 15.50
CA ASP A 114 7.22 7.21 16.28
C ASP A 114 7.25 5.69 16.01
N ASP A 115 8.47 5.12 15.95
CA ASP A 115 8.74 3.71 15.62
C ASP A 115 8.31 3.25 14.21
N ALA A 116 7.89 4.17 13.34
CA ALA A 116 7.55 3.92 11.95
C ALA A 116 8.50 4.63 10.98
N GLN A 117 8.57 4.13 9.74
CA GLN A 117 9.19 4.85 8.64
C GLN A 117 8.16 5.66 7.89
N LYS A 118 8.48 6.93 7.62
CA LYS A 118 7.64 7.84 6.86
C LYS A 118 8.35 8.27 5.58
N LEU A 119 7.58 8.33 4.50
CA LEU A 119 7.96 8.96 3.24
C LEU A 119 7.60 10.43 3.36
N LYS A 120 8.60 11.31 3.26
CA LYS A 120 8.38 12.76 3.15
C LYS A 120 8.67 13.19 1.72
N ILE A 121 7.77 13.94 1.12
CA ILE A 121 7.92 14.51 -0.22
C ILE A 121 7.87 16.03 -0.08
N ILE A 122 8.77 16.73 -0.77
CA ILE A 122 8.71 18.19 -0.94
C ILE A 122 8.55 18.46 -2.43
N PHE A 123 7.46 19.11 -2.80
CA PHE A 123 7.13 19.44 -4.18
C PHE A 123 7.80 20.74 -4.64
N ALA A 124 7.77 20.99 -5.95
CA ALA A 124 8.43 22.16 -6.55
C ALA A 124 7.87 23.51 -6.07
N ASP A 125 6.62 23.55 -5.62
CA ASP A 125 5.97 24.74 -5.05
C ASP A 125 6.29 24.96 -3.56
N GLY A 126 7.08 24.07 -2.96
CA GLY A 126 7.49 24.12 -1.56
C GLY A 126 6.48 23.51 -0.58
N THR A 127 5.35 23.00 -1.07
CA THR A 127 4.46 22.17 -0.27
C THR A 127 5.12 20.82 0.02
N GLY A 128 4.68 20.14 1.07
CA GLY A 128 5.21 18.84 1.40
C GLY A 128 4.20 17.93 2.06
N ASP A 129 4.32 16.65 1.72
CA ASP A 129 3.48 15.58 2.20
C ASP A 129 4.29 14.59 3.04
N THR A 130 3.61 13.92 3.97
CA THR A 130 4.19 12.88 4.80
C THR A 130 3.23 11.71 4.91
N ALA A 131 3.70 10.51 4.62
CA ALA A 131 2.91 9.28 4.68
C ALA A 131 3.70 8.18 5.39
N ASN A 132 3.02 7.25 6.06
CA ASN A 132 3.67 6.03 6.53
C ASN A 132 4.05 5.17 5.32
N LEU A 133 5.23 4.54 5.35
CA LEU A 133 5.62 3.59 4.31
C LEU A 133 6.10 2.25 4.88
N TYR A 134 5.73 1.17 4.21
CA TYR A 134 6.21 -0.16 4.53
C TYR A 134 6.13 -1.10 3.32
N MET A 135 6.91 -2.18 3.35
CA MET A 135 6.82 -3.25 2.37
C MET A 135 6.13 -4.46 2.98
N LYS A 136 5.19 -5.05 2.24
CA LYS A 136 4.55 -6.32 2.60
C LYS A 136 4.29 -7.10 1.31
N ASP A 137 4.59 -8.39 1.31
CA ASP A 137 4.37 -9.29 0.15
C ASP A 137 4.96 -8.75 -1.17
N LYS A 138 6.16 -8.13 -1.09
CA LYS A 138 6.87 -7.46 -2.21
C LYS A 138 6.13 -6.27 -2.84
N LYS A 139 5.11 -5.76 -2.17
CA LYS A 139 4.39 -4.53 -2.53
C LYS A 139 4.76 -3.41 -1.57
N LEU A 140 4.78 -2.20 -2.11
CA LEU A 140 4.98 -0.97 -1.34
C LEU A 140 3.61 -0.45 -0.92
N TYR A 141 3.48 -0.17 0.37
CA TYR A 141 2.30 0.43 0.96
C TYR A 141 2.63 1.86 1.36
N ILE A 142 1.82 2.80 0.88
CA ILE A 142 1.85 4.21 1.29
C ILE A 142 0.52 4.46 2.02
N ASP A 143 0.62 4.66 3.32
CA ASP A 143 -0.52 4.80 4.23
C ASP A 143 -0.65 6.26 4.65
N LEU A 144 -1.73 6.89 4.20
CA LEU A 144 -2.09 8.28 4.45
C LEU A 144 -2.93 8.46 5.72
N GLY A 145 -3.10 7.41 6.54
CA GLY A 145 -3.98 7.42 7.69
C GLY A 145 -5.44 7.32 7.27
N GLU A 146 -6.26 8.30 7.63
CA GLU A 146 -7.71 8.24 7.40
C GLU A 146 -8.11 8.31 5.91
N ASP A 147 -7.23 8.85 5.05
CA ASP A 147 -7.52 9.02 3.63
C ASP A 147 -7.46 7.70 2.85
N GLY A 148 -6.59 6.78 3.26
CA GLY A 148 -6.47 5.46 2.67
C GLY A 148 -5.05 4.94 2.53
N ILE A 149 -4.96 3.71 2.00
CA ILE A 149 -3.71 2.99 1.81
C ILE A 149 -3.55 2.65 0.32
N PHE A 150 -2.51 3.22 -0.28
CA PHE A 150 -2.13 2.97 -1.67
C PHE A 150 -1.14 1.82 -1.71
N ILE A 151 -1.42 0.84 -2.57
CA ILE A 151 -0.63 -0.40 -2.67
C ILE A 151 -0.02 -0.46 -4.07
N TYR A 152 1.30 -0.41 -4.13
CA TYR A 152 2.06 -0.42 -5.38
C TYR A 152 2.81 -1.73 -5.58
N SER A 153 2.87 -2.17 -6.83
CA SER A 153 3.78 -3.22 -7.27
C SER A 153 4.89 -2.61 -8.12
N LYS A 154 6.12 -3.09 -7.92
CA LYS A 154 7.24 -2.71 -8.77
C LYS A 154 7.01 -3.22 -10.19
N GLU A 155 7.26 -2.38 -11.18
CA GLU A 155 7.28 -2.77 -12.59
C GLU A 155 8.50 -3.69 -12.81
N GLN A 156 8.28 -4.82 -13.51
CA GLN A 156 9.34 -5.80 -13.80
C GLN A 156 10.22 -5.35 -14.96
#